data_AF-A0A944CU35-F1
#
_entry.id   AF-A0A944CU35-F1
#
_cell.length_a   1.000
_cell.length_b   1.000
_cell.length_c   1.000
_cell.angle_alpha   90.00
_cell.angle_beta   90.00
_cell.angle_gamma   90.00
#
_symmetry.space_group_name_H-M   'P 1'
#
loop_
_entity.id
_entity.type
_entity.pdbx_description
1 polymer ?
#
loop_
_entity_poly.entity_id
_entity_poly.type
_entity_poly.pdbx_seq_one_letter_code
_entity_poly.pdbx_strand_id
1 'polypeptide(L)'
;MSFGRGVVICNIDSQSSHSTITSLDKVPFRLQFIPANLIGFDLSWQLIDESMISSISPAVSTYNPHQDIILILKAHPQIEVNFLHNLKITPPDCYEQLCNRWEGFQPSLMP
;
A
#
# COMPACT_ATOMS: atom_id res chain seq x y z
N MET A 1 -2.82 -11.50 15.38
CA MET A 1 -1.46 -11.80 14.88
C MET A 1 -0.89 -10.50 14.34
N SER A 2 0.24 -10.03 14.89
CA SER A 2 1.00 -8.93 14.30
C SER A 2 1.92 -9.53 13.24
N PHE A 3 1.80 -9.09 11.99
CA PHE A 3 2.61 -9.62 10.90
C PHE A 3 4.03 -9.03 10.83
N GLY A 4 4.39 -8.15 11.78
CA GLY A 4 5.73 -7.58 11.86
C GLY A 4 6.08 -6.74 10.62
N ARG A 5 7.25 -6.99 10.04
CA ARG A 5 7.76 -6.26 8.87
C ARG A 5 7.32 -6.90 7.56
N GLY A 6 7.14 -6.08 6.53
CA GLY A 6 6.72 -6.48 5.20
C GLY A 6 6.45 -5.28 4.30
N VAL A 7 5.70 -5.52 3.24
CA VAL A 7 5.32 -4.51 2.25
C VAL A 7 3.84 -4.59 1.98
N VAL A 8 3.17 -3.45 1.88
CA VAL A 8 1.80 -3.36 1.36
C VAL A 8 1.88 -3.07 -0.14
N ILE A 9 1.20 -3.87 -0.94
CA ILE A 9 1.03 -3.63 -2.38
C ILE A 9 -0.41 -3.22 -2.63
N CYS A 10 -0.58 -2.08 -3.30
CA CYS A 10 -1.84 -1.62 -3.86
C CYS A 10 -1.78 -1.74 -5.39
N ASN A 11 -2.50 -2.71 -5.93
CA ASN A 11 -2.68 -2.85 -7.37
C ASN A 11 -3.94 -2.09 -7.79
N ILE A 12 -3.75 -1.01 -8.54
CA ILE A 12 -4.81 -0.18 -9.12
C ILE A 12 -5.16 -0.77 -10.48
N ASP A 13 -6.43 -1.13 -10.69
CA ASP A 13 -6.87 -1.69 -11.97
C ASP A 13 -7.01 -0.56 -13.00
N SER A 14 -5.99 -0.39 -13.84
CA SER A 14 -5.95 0.66 -14.85
C SER A 14 -6.78 0.36 -16.10
N GLN A 15 -7.38 -0.84 -16.22
CA GLN A 15 -8.23 -1.17 -17.38
C GLN A 15 -9.63 -0.51 -17.31
N SER A 16 -10.03 0.02 -16.14
CA SER A 16 -11.29 0.77 -16.01
C SER A 16 -11.15 2.29 -16.20
N SER A 17 -9.93 2.81 -16.30
CA SER A 17 -9.69 4.26 -16.42
C SER A 17 -9.64 4.72 -17.87
N HIS A 18 -10.81 4.87 -18.49
CA HIS A 18 -10.94 5.77 -19.63
C HIS A 18 -10.51 7.20 -19.20
N SER A 19 -9.91 7.95 -20.12
CA SER A 19 -9.35 9.31 -19.91
C SER A 19 -10.40 10.38 -19.55
N THR A 20 -11.56 10.00 -19.05
CA THR A 20 -12.72 10.85 -18.76
C THR A 20 -13.33 10.57 -17.38
N ILE A 21 -12.56 10.02 -16.43
CA ILE A 21 -12.98 9.98 -15.02
C ILE A 21 -12.89 11.40 -14.45
N THR A 22 -13.96 12.17 -14.64
CA THR A 22 -14.18 13.51 -14.06
C THR A 22 -15.03 13.46 -12.78
N SER A 23 -15.56 12.30 -12.42
CA SER A 23 -16.23 12.05 -11.15
C SER A 23 -15.23 11.46 -10.16
N LEU A 24 -15.44 11.71 -8.87
CA LEU A 24 -14.75 11.09 -7.74
C LEU A 24 -15.12 9.58 -7.66
N ASP A 25 -15.04 8.87 -8.78
CA ASP A 25 -15.48 7.49 -8.91
C ASP A 25 -14.44 6.56 -8.29
N LYS A 26 -14.95 5.55 -7.59
CA LYS A 26 -14.16 4.54 -6.90
C LYS A 26 -13.33 3.76 -7.91
N VAL A 27 -12.05 4.08 -8.03
CA VAL A 27 -11.11 3.27 -8.80
C VAL A 27 -10.93 1.93 -8.08
N PRO A 28 -11.24 0.78 -8.72
CA PRO A 28 -11.04 -0.51 -8.09
C PRO A 28 -9.55 -0.76 -7.85
N PHE A 29 -9.25 -1.28 -6.66
CA PHE A 29 -7.89 -1.65 -6.27
C PHE A 29 -7.88 -2.95 -5.46
N ARG A 30 -6.73 -3.61 -5.43
CA ARG A 30 -6.48 -4.78 -4.59
C ARG A 30 -5.31 -4.50 -3.67
N LEU A 31 -5.51 -4.69 -2.37
CA LEU A 31 -4.46 -4.59 -1.37
C LEU A 31 -3.95 -5.98 -0.98
N GLN A 32 -2.64 -6.10 -0.82
CA GLN A 32 -1.99 -7.29 -0.30
C GLN A 32 -0.85 -6.88 0.64
N PHE A 33 -0.70 -7.57 1.76
CA PHE A 33 0.50 -7.47 2.59
C PHE A 33 1.40 -8.69 2.32
N ILE A 34 2.68 -8.44 2.04
CA ILE A 34 3.71 -9.47 1.88
C ILE A 34 4.66 -9.38 3.08
N PRO A 35 4.74 -10.41 3.93
CA PRO A 35 5.64 -10.41 5.07
C PRO A 35 7.10 -10.51 4.63
N ALA A 36 8.02 -9.97 5.44
CA ALA A 36 9.44 -9.85 5.11
C ALA A 36 10.09 -11.16 4.62
N ASN A 37 9.70 -12.29 5.21
CA ASN A 37 10.24 -13.61 4.86
C ASN A 37 9.81 -14.12 3.47
N LEU A 38 8.82 -13.49 2.83
CA LEU A 38 8.31 -13.90 1.52
C LEU A 38 8.65 -12.91 0.40
N ILE A 39 9.28 -11.78 0.71
CA ILE A 39 9.50 -10.68 -0.24
C ILE A 39 10.26 -11.09 -1.49
N GLY A 40 11.38 -11.81 -1.36
CA GLY A 40 12.18 -12.19 -2.53
C GLY A 40 11.40 -13.05 -3.52
N PHE A 41 10.62 -14.00 -3.01
CA PHE A 41 9.77 -14.85 -3.84
C PHE A 41 8.59 -14.04 -4.39
N ASP A 42 7.73 -13.48 -3.53
CA ASP A 42 6.47 -12.88 -3.97
C ASP A 42 6.63 -11.62 -4.83
N LEU A 43 7.63 -10.76 -4.58
CA LEU A 43 7.81 -9.57 -5.42
C LEU A 43 8.29 -9.93 -6.83
N SER A 44 9.09 -10.98 -6.98
CA SER A 44 9.54 -11.47 -8.30
C SER A 44 8.37 -11.98 -9.13
N TRP A 45 7.43 -12.72 -8.53
CA TRP A 45 6.19 -13.16 -9.16
C TRP A 45 5.26 -12.00 -9.53
N GLN A 46 5.37 -10.87 -8.82
CA GLN A 46 4.60 -9.66 -9.09
C GLN A 46 5.22 -8.74 -10.15
N LEU A 47 6.19 -9.22 -10.92
CA LEU A 47 6.85 -8.48 -12.02
C LEU A 47 7.48 -7.16 -11.56
N ILE A 48 7.92 -7.10 -10.29
CA ILE A 48 8.73 -5.98 -9.83
C ILE A 48 10.16 -6.21 -10.31
N ASP A 49 10.74 -5.18 -10.92
CA ASP A 49 12.10 -5.20 -11.41
C ASP A 49 13.10 -5.62 -10.31
N GLU A 50 14.09 -6.44 -10.67
CA GLU A 50 15.07 -6.98 -9.72
C GLU A 50 15.85 -5.88 -9.00
N SER A 51 16.13 -4.75 -9.67
CA SER A 51 16.78 -3.59 -9.04
C SER A 51 15.89 -2.94 -7.97
N MET A 52 14.57 -2.89 -8.20
CA MET A 52 13.62 -2.42 -7.18
C MET A 52 13.55 -3.39 -6.00
N ILE A 53 13.50 -4.70 -6.24
CA ILE A 53 13.51 -5.72 -5.17
C ILE A 53 14.77 -5.58 -4.32
N SER A 54 15.93 -5.39 -4.96
CA SER A 54 17.21 -5.18 -4.27
C SER A 54 17.22 -3.92 -3.39
N SER A 55 16.46 -2.89 -3.78
CA SER A 55 16.33 -1.64 -3.02
C SER A 55 15.32 -1.75 -1.86
N ILE A 56 14.27 -2.54 -2.03
CA ILE A 56 13.21 -2.74 -1.03
C ILE A 56 13.67 -3.68 0.10
N SER A 57 14.39 -4.75 -0.23
CA SER A 57 14.74 -5.80 0.73
C SER A 57 15.51 -5.29 1.98
N PRO A 58 16.53 -4.41 1.85
CA PRO A 58 17.20 -3.80 3.00
C PRO A 58 16.28 -2.92 3.85
N ALA A 59 15.41 -2.14 3.20
CA ALA A 59 14.47 -1.26 3.90
C ALA A 59 13.46 -2.09 4.72
N VAL A 60 12.91 -3.17 4.15
CA VAL A 60 12.03 -4.09 4.89
C VAL A 60 12.76 -4.68 6.10
N SER A 61 14.02 -5.02 5.91
CA SER A 61 14.85 -5.65 6.95
C SER A 61 15.26 -4.70 8.06
N THR A 62 14.98 -3.39 7.97
CA THR A 62 15.46 -2.39 8.94
C THR A 62 14.38 -1.46 9.49
N TYR A 63 13.25 -1.24 8.79
CA TYR A 63 12.24 -0.28 9.23
C TYR A 63 11.55 -0.66 10.56
N ASN A 64 11.03 0.35 11.26
CA ASN A 64 10.23 0.15 12.47
C ASN A 64 8.74 -0.02 12.10
N PRO A 65 8.13 -1.21 12.25
CA PRO A 65 6.74 -1.44 11.85
C PRO A 65 5.69 -0.66 12.67
N HIS A 66 6.10 -0.01 13.77
CA HIS A 66 5.24 0.89 14.52
C HIS A 66 5.24 2.33 13.99
N GLN A 67 6.25 2.72 13.20
CA GLN A 67 6.43 4.12 12.78
C GLN A 67 6.68 4.28 11.28
N ASP A 68 6.92 3.19 10.56
CA ASP A 68 7.18 3.24 9.13
C ASP A 68 6.32 2.21 8.37
N ILE A 69 6.06 2.51 7.10
CA ILE A 69 5.34 1.65 6.16
C ILE A 69 6.09 1.67 4.82
N ILE A 70 6.21 0.50 4.20
CA ILE A 70 6.62 0.38 2.80
C ILE A 70 5.38 0.07 1.98
N LEU A 71 5.05 0.98 1.06
CA LEU A 71 3.87 0.89 0.20
C LEU A 71 4.32 0.86 -1.27
N ILE A 72 3.88 -0.15 -2.02
CA ILE A 72 4.07 -0.21 -3.46
C ILE A 72 2.72 0.06 -4.13
N LEU A 73 2.67 1.13 -4.92
CA LEU A 73 1.53 1.44 -5.78
C LEU A 73 1.82 0.93 -7.19
N LYS A 74 0.92 0.11 -7.74
CA LYS A 74 1.04 -0.46 -9.07
C LYS A 74 -0.16 -0.02 -9.90
N ALA A 75 0.07 0.87 -10.85
CA ALA A 75 -0.91 1.31 -11.84
C ALA A 75 -0.29 1.11 -13.22
N HIS A 76 -0.56 -0.02 -13.88
CA HIS A 76 0.18 -0.42 -15.07
C HIS A 76 0.22 0.69 -16.14
N PRO A 77 1.40 1.08 -16.66
CA PRO A 77 2.73 0.45 -16.49
C PRO A 77 3.58 1.00 -15.32
N GLN A 78 3.04 1.93 -14.53
CA GLN A 78 3.77 2.63 -13.47
C GLN A 78 3.80 1.81 -12.17
N ILE A 79 4.98 1.77 -11.55
CA ILE A 79 5.21 1.23 -10.22
C ILE A 79 5.88 2.33 -9.41
N GLU A 80 5.34 2.61 -8.23
CA GLU A 80 5.86 3.58 -7.29
C GLU A 80 6.12 2.89 -5.95
N VAL A 81 7.29 3.13 -5.37
CA VAL A 81 7.69 2.57 -4.07
C VAL A 81 7.82 3.72 -3.08
N ASN A 82 6.99 3.70 -2.05
CA ASN A 82 6.90 4.73 -1.02
C ASN A 82 7.43 4.19 0.31
N PHE A 83 8.39 4.92 0.88
CA PHE A 83 8.91 4.69 2.23
C PHE A 83 8.36 5.79 3.13
N LEU A 84 7.30 5.48 3.85
CA LEU A 84 6.67 6.40 4.78
C LEU A 84 7.32 6.23 6.14
N HIS A 85 7.87 7.31 6.69
CA HIS A 85 8.63 7.30 7.93
C HIS A 85 8.04 8.23 8.98
N ASN A 86 8.35 7.96 10.25
CA ASN A 86 7.99 8.81 11.40
C ASN A 86 6.48 9.11 11.48
N LEU A 87 5.66 8.08 11.24
CA LEU A 87 4.21 8.21 11.35
C LEU A 87 3.83 8.65 12.77
N LYS A 88 3.01 9.72 12.85
CA LYS A 88 2.54 10.28 14.12
C LYS A 88 1.59 9.34 14.88
N ILE A 89 0.96 8.42 14.15
CA ILE A 89 0.03 7.42 14.67
C ILE A 89 0.52 6.08 14.12
N THR A 90 0.63 5.07 14.97
CA THR A 90 1.08 3.76 14.54
C THR A 90 0.06 3.13 13.58
N PRO A 91 0.46 2.24 12.65
CA PRO A 91 -0.50 1.63 11.72
C PRO A 91 -1.68 0.92 12.42
N PRO A 92 -1.49 0.16 13.51
CA PRO A 92 -2.60 -0.41 14.29
C PRO A 92 -3.53 0.65 14.88
N ASP A 93 -2.99 1.69 15.51
CA ASP A 93 -3.81 2.75 16.13
C ASP A 93 -4.58 3.55 15.06
N CYS A 94 -3.98 3.75 13.89
CA CYS A 94 -4.61 4.42 12.76
C CYS A 94 -5.81 3.61 12.26
N TYR A 95 -5.64 2.29 12.11
CA TYR A 95 -6.73 1.39 11.74
C TYR A 95 -7.88 1.42 12.76
N GLU A 96 -7.55 1.32 14.05
CA GLU A 96 -8.55 1.38 15.12
C GLU A 96 -9.32 2.72 15.11
N GLN A 97 -8.61 3.85 14.98
CA GLN A 97 -9.24 5.17 14.86
C GLN A 97 -10.13 5.29 13.63
N LEU A 98 -9.70 4.76 12.48
CA LEU A 98 -10.49 4.78 11.25
C LEU A 98 -11.77 3.94 11.39
N CYS A 99 -11.67 2.75 11.97
CA CYS A 99 -12.82 1.90 12.26
C CYS A 99 -13.81 2.59 13.21
N ASN A 100 -13.31 3.20 14.29
CA ASN A 100 -14.15 3.87 15.29
C ASN A 100 -14.82 5.16 14.77
N ARG A 101 -14.28 5.76 13.70
CA ARG A 101 -14.75 7.04 13.15
C ARG A 101 -15.18 6.93 11.70
N TRP A 102 -15.46 5.73 11.21
CA TRP A 102 -15.70 5.46 9.78
C TRP A 102 -16.78 6.36 9.18
N GLU A 103 -17.83 6.68 9.94
CA GLU A 103 -18.90 7.60 9.55
C GLU A 103 -18.39 8.98 9.10
N GLY A 104 -17.33 9.50 9.72
CA GLY A 104 -16.72 10.78 9.37
C GLY A 104 -15.78 10.74 8.16
N PHE A 105 -15.47 9.54 7.65
CA PHE A 105 -14.61 9.33 6.47
C PHE A 105 -15.39 8.87 5.25
N GLN A 106 -16.70 8.65 5.38
CA GLN A 106 -17.54 8.39 4.22
C GLN A 106 -17.56 9.65 3.35
N PRO A 107 -17.30 9.54 2.03
CA PRO A 107 -17.51 10.65 1.13
C PRO A 107 -18.94 11.15 1.35
N SER A 108 -19.09 12.42 1.68
CA SER A 108 -20.41 13.03 1.72
C SER A 108 -21.00 12.87 0.32
N LEU A 109 -21.98 11.98 0.19
CA LEU A 109 -22.85 11.93 -0.96
C LEU A 109 -23.68 13.22 -0.89
N MET A 110 -23.10 14.34 -1.33
CA MET A 110 -23.88 15.54 -1.57
C MET A 110 -24.82 15.21 -2.74
N PRO A 111 -26.14 15.36 -2.56
CA PRO A 111 -27.12 15.10 -3.61
C PRO A 111 -26.97 16.07 -4.80
#